data_AF-A0A838H8A8-F1
#
_entry.id   AF-A0A838H8A8-F1
#
_cell.length_a   1.000
_cell.length_b   1.000
_cell.length_c   1.000
_cell.angle_alpha   90.00
_cell.angle_beta   90.00
_cell.angle_gamma   90.00
#
_symmetry.space_group_name_H-M   'P 1'
#
loop_
_entity.id
_entity.type
_entity.pdbx_description
1 polymer ?
#
loop_
_entity_poly.entity_id
_entity_poly.type
_entity_poly.pdbx_seq_one_letter_code
_entity_poly.pdbx_strand_id
1 'polypeptide(L)' 'MTNMTRYRFLDGMGDPVEEREFDDHATALAWAKNDEENEEEVQRVEYLGPEGDWRWAGALHG' A
#
# COMPACT_ATOMS: atom_id res chain seq x y z
N MET A 1 0.33 1.82 22.09
CA MET A 1 0.12 0.79 21.04
C MET A 1 0.24 1.53 19.74
N THR A 2 1.38 1.40 19.04
CA THR A 2 1.51 1.94 17.68
C THR A 2 0.50 1.18 16.82
N ASN A 3 -0.52 1.88 16.33
CA ASN A 3 -1.63 1.29 15.61
C ASN A 3 -1.22 1.13 14.14
N MET A 4 -0.26 0.23 13.89
CA MET A 4 0.21 -0.07 12.55
C MET A 4 -0.93 -0.62 11.72
N THR A 5 -1.14 -0.02 10.54
CA THR A 5 -2.19 -0.41 9.61
C THR A 5 -1.58 -1.36 8.60
N ARG A 6 -2.29 -2.44 8.26
CA ARG A 6 -1.86 -3.36 7.20
C ARG A 6 -2.19 -2.77 5.84
N TYR A 7 -1.22 -2.78 4.94
CA TYR A 7 -1.36 -2.33 3.56
C TYR A 7 -1.07 -3.48 2.61
N ARG A 8 -1.72 -3.45 1.46
CA ARG A 8 -1.40 -4.30 0.31
C ARG A 8 -1.08 -3.42 -0.90
N PHE A 9 -0.08 -3.84 -1.64
CA PHE A 9 0.44 -3.19 -2.83
C PHE A 9 0.01 -4.02 -4.02
N LEU A 10 -0.62 -3.38 -4.99
CA LEU A 10 -1.22 -4.06 -6.13
C LEU A 10 -0.59 -3.58 -7.42
N ASP A 11 -0.37 -4.52 -8.33
CA ASP A 11 0.08 -4.24 -9.70
C ASP A 11 -1.04 -3.61 -10.56
N GLY A 12 -0.76 -3.42 -11.86
CA GLY A 12 -1.74 -2.89 -12.81
C GLY A 12 -2.95 -3.78 -13.10
N MET A 13 -2.88 -5.08 -12.77
CA MET A 13 -3.99 -6.03 -12.85
C MET A 13 -4.85 -6.04 -11.59
N GLY A 14 -4.34 -5.45 -10.50
CA GLY A 14 -5.01 -5.45 -9.20
C GLY A 14 -4.68 -6.72 -8.39
N ASP A 15 -3.61 -7.42 -8.74
CA ASP A 15 -3.11 -8.55 -7.96
C ASP A 15 -2.14 -8.03 -6.87
N PRO A 16 -2.20 -8.57 -5.64
CA PRO A 16 -1.30 -8.15 -4.57
C PRO A 16 0.11 -8.68 -4.82
N VAL A 17 1.07 -7.77 -4.91
CA VAL A 17 2.50 -8.07 -5.05
C VAL A 17 3.22 -8.13 -3.69
N GLU A 18 2.75 -7.35 -2.72
CA GLU A 18 3.31 -7.29 -1.37
C GLU A 18 2.23 -6.91 -0.35
N GLU A 19 2.36 -7.38 0.88
CA GLU A 19 1.57 -6.92 2.03
C GLU A 19 2.48 -6.55 3.21
N ARG A 20 2.31 -5.34 3.76
CA ARG A 20 3.17 -4.83 4.84
C ARG A 20 2.44 -3.85 5.74
N GLU A 21 2.89 -3.76 6.99
CA GLU A 21 2.34 -2.84 7.99
C GLU A 21 3.10 -1.51 8.00
N PHE A 22 2.37 -0.40 8.05
CA PHE A 22 2.93 0.95 8.17
C PHE A 22 2.16 1.78 9.18
N ASP A 23 2.82 2.78 9.77
CA ASP A 23 2.20 3.70 10.72
C ASP A 23 1.20 4.66 10.06
N ASP A 24 1.44 5.04 8.80
CA ASP A 24 0.63 6.04 8.08
C ASP A 24 0.62 5.81 6.56
N HIS A 25 -0.36 6.41 5.89
CA HIS A 25 -0.54 6.28 4.44
C HIS A 25 0.62 6.89 3.65
N ALA A 26 1.25 7.96 4.14
CA ALA A 26 2.32 8.62 3.40
C ALA A 26 3.57 7.72 3.34
N THR A 27 3.89 7.03 4.43
CA THR A 27 5.00 6.06 4.47
C THR A 27 4.73 4.87 3.54
N ALA A 28 3.52 4.32 3.54
CA ALA A 28 3.14 3.24 2.62
C ALA A 28 3.22 3.68 1.15
N LEU A 29 2.69 4.87 0.81
CA LEU A 29 2.75 5.41 -0.55
C LEU A 29 4.18 5.75 -0.97
N ALA A 30 5.04 6.22 -0.05
CA ALA A 30 6.43 6.48 -0.35
C ALA A 30 7.20 5.19 -0.67
N TRP A 31 6.92 4.11 0.07
CA TRP A 31 7.49 2.80 -0.23
C TRP A 31 7.07 2.30 -1.62
N ALA A 32 5.77 2.41 -1.96
CA ALA A 32 5.24 2.00 -3.26
C ALA A 32 5.81 2.79 -4.45
N LYS A 33 6.24 4.04 -4.24
CA LYS A 33 6.90 4.85 -5.27
C LYS A 33 8.39 4.54 -5.42
N ASN A 34 8.98 3.84 -4.45
CA ASN A 34 10.39 3.53 -4.48
C ASN A 34 10.62 2.31 -5.38
N ASP A 35 10.87 2.59 -6.66
CA ASP A 35 11.13 1.64 -7.74
C ASP A 35 12.35 0.74 -7.45
N GLU A 36 13.33 1.20 -6.66
CA GLU A 36 14.49 0.38 -6.28
C GLU A 36 14.14 -0.71 -5.26
N GLU A 37 13.07 -0.52 -4.48
CA GLU A 37 12.59 -1.49 -3.48
C GLU A 37 11.38 -2.29 -3.99
N ASN A 38 10.74 -1.85 -5.08
CA ASN A 38 9.60 -2.51 -5.73
C ASN A 38 9.98 -2.92 -7.16
N GLU A 39 10.44 -4.16 -7.31
CA GLU A 39 10.71 -4.77 -8.63
C GLU A 39 9.44 -4.92 -9.49
N GLU A 40 8.26 -4.84 -8.86
CA GLU A 40 6.95 -4.93 -9.48
C GLU A 40 6.31 -3.53 -9.51
N GLU A 41 5.87 -3.07 -10.69
CA GLU A 41 5.27 -1.74 -10.87
C GLU A 41 3.96 -1.59 -10.06
N VAL A 42 4.07 -1.16 -8.80
CA VAL A 42 2.91 -0.92 -7.95
C VAL A 42 2.07 0.22 -8.53
N GLN A 43 0.81 -0.09 -8.85
CA GLN A 43 -0.14 0.88 -9.42
C GLN A 43 -1.19 1.34 -8.39
N ARG A 44 -1.41 0.54 -7.33
CA ARG A 44 -2.38 0.88 -6.28
C ARG A 44 -1.90 0.42 -4.91
N VAL A 45 -2.23 1.20 -3.89
CA VAL A 45 -2.07 0.83 -2.48
C VAL A 45 -3.41 0.84 -1.79
N GLU A 46 -3.69 -0.21 -1.03
CA GLU A 46 -4.89 -0.35 -0.22
C GLU A 46 -4.53 -0.65 1.23
N TYR A 47 -5.36 -0.21 2.17
CA TYR A 47 -5.18 -0.43 3.60
C TYR A 47 -6.36 -1.21 4.18
N LEU A 48 -6.10 -2.03 5.19
CA LEU A 48 -7.12 -2.81 5.88
C LEU A 48 -7.85 -1.91 6.88
N GLY A 49 -9.12 -1.65 6.61
CA GLY A 49 -10.02 -0.91 7.48
C GLY A 49 -10.35 -1.67 8.76
N PRO A 50 -10.89 -0.99 9.78
CA PRO A 50 -11.25 -1.60 11.06
C PRO A 50 -12.36 -2.67 10.94
N GLU A 51 -13.13 -2.65 9.86
CA GLU A 51 -14.20 -3.60 9.55
C GLU A 51 -13.68 -4.84 8.79
N GLY A 52 -12.38 -4.89 8.48
CA GLY A 52 -11.75 -5.99 7.73
C GLY A 52 -11.83 -5.85 6.21
N ASP A 53 -12.23 -4.68 5.71
CA ASP A 53 -12.30 -4.37 4.28
C ASP A 53 -11.09 -3.56 3.78
N TRP A 54 -10.66 -3.84 2.56
CA TRP A 54 -9.58 -3.12 1.89
C TRP A 54 -10.11 -1.82 1.29
N ARG A 55 -9.43 -0.71 1.61
CA ARG A 55 -9.80 0.64 1.17
C ARG A 55 -8.63 1.31 0.46
N TRP A 56 -8.92 2.15 -0.52
CA TRP A 56 -7.89 2.83 -1.30
C TRP A 56 -7.12 3.84 -0.44
N ALA A 57 -5.79 3.70 -0.38
CA ALA A 57 -4.92 4.55 0.45
C ALA A 57 -4.62 5.93 -0.17
N GLY A 58 -4.79 6.06 -1.49
CA GLY A 58 -4.56 7.31 -2.24
C GLY A 58 -3.81 7.11 -3.56
N ALA A 59 -3.64 8.20 -4.30
CA ALA A 59 -2.92 8.19 -5.58
C ALA A 59 -1.40 8.08 -5.37
N LEU A 60 -0.75 7.22 -6.15
CA LEU A 60 0.72 7.10 -6.18
C LEU A 60 1.38 8.22 -6.97
N HIS A 61 0.68 8.74 -7.98
CA HIS A 61 1.15 9.84 -8.82
C HIS A 61 0.22 11.04 -8.59
N GLY A 62 0.82 12.20 -8.32
CA GLY A 62 0.15 13.48 -8.10
C GLY A 62 0.93 14.60 -8.74
#